data_AF-A0A2T0QUQ2-F1
#
_entry.id   AF-A0A2T0QUQ2-F1
#
_cell.length_a   1.000
_cell.length_b   1.000
_cell.length_c   1.000
_cell.angle_alpha   90.00
_cell.angle_beta   90.00
_cell.angle_gamma   90.00
#
_symmetry.space_group_name_H-M   'P 1'
#
loop_
_entity.id
_entity.type
_entity.pdbx_description
1 polymer ?
#
loop_
_entity_poly.entity_id
_entity_poly.type
_entity_poly.pdbx_seq_one_letter_code
_entity_poly.pdbx_strand_id
1 'polypeptide(L)'
;MRSRSILSAPAGRLGRSPNELSSTIVAVKAASERGRAESIRDVVDAYRRLYGSVQRFVLMLTDDPLNFASVGTSGSHSLHQLLSILAERASAAAFARLHDLKAAIEEARCAEQLRDAIFCDTFSNDLTALRKVVAELERLDAAFVGLCVGHVLEQHARAASATSPVAGPRPAVARSPAGGTAPRRKARVAEPALTPSND
;
A
#
# COMPACT_ATOMS: atom_id res chain seq x y z
N MET A 1 30.37 92.90 43.51
CA MET A 1 30.00 92.17 42.27
C MET A 1 28.68 91.44 42.49
N ARG A 2 27.90 91.29 41.41
CA ARG A 2 26.45 91.05 41.34
C ARG A 2 26.00 89.64 41.74
N SER A 3 24.71 89.56 42.08
CA SER A 3 23.91 88.42 42.55
C SER A 3 23.60 87.33 41.51
N ARG A 4 23.17 86.18 42.07
CA ARG A 4 22.09 85.24 41.66
C ARG A 4 22.37 84.01 40.75
N SER A 5 21.86 82.88 41.29
CA SER A 5 21.26 81.69 40.64
C SER A 5 22.24 80.75 39.90
N ILE A 6 22.15 79.41 39.99
CA ILE A 6 21.05 78.54 39.54
C ILE A 6 21.16 77.16 40.25
N LEU A 7 20.04 76.72 40.80
CA LEU A 7 19.38 75.41 40.69
C LEU A 7 20.17 74.09 40.76
N SER A 8 19.69 73.24 41.69
CA SER A 8 19.95 71.81 41.89
C SER A 8 19.99 70.92 40.65
N ALA A 9 20.87 69.92 40.69
CA ALA A 9 20.65 68.62 40.07
C ALA A 9 21.10 67.50 41.03
N PRO A 10 20.20 66.60 41.48
CA PRO A 10 20.59 65.34 42.09
C PRO A 10 20.91 64.33 40.98
N ALA A 11 22.12 63.78 40.98
CA ALA A 11 22.47 62.62 40.17
C ALA A 11 21.83 61.36 40.77
N GLY A 12 20.51 61.25 40.61
CA GLY A 12 19.75 60.04 40.90
C GLY A 12 19.74 59.14 39.68
N ARG A 13 20.26 57.91 39.85
CA ARG A 13 20.04 56.70 39.03
C ARG A 13 20.12 56.90 37.51
N LEU A 14 21.22 56.41 36.94
CA LEU A 14 21.31 55.95 35.56
C LEU A 14 20.07 55.12 35.21
N GLY A 15 19.15 55.76 34.50
CA GLY A 15 18.00 55.14 33.88
C GLY A 15 18.50 54.14 32.86
N ARG A 16 18.20 52.87 33.11
CA ARG A 16 18.22 51.82 32.10
C ARG A 16 17.26 52.25 31.00
N SER A 17 17.77 52.67 29.86
CA SER A 17 16.98 52.94 28.67
C SER A 17 16.18 51.67 28.34
N PRO A 18 14.84 51.74 28.24
CA PRO A 18 14.09 50.66 27.63
C PRO A 18 14.48 50.68 26.17
N ASN A 19 15.28 49.69 25.77
CA ASN A 19 15.52 49.42 24.37
C ASN A 19 14.14 49.12 23.78
N GLU A 20 13.56 50.08 23.06
CA GLU A 20 12.33 49.93 22.30
C GLU A 20 12.59 48.96 21.15
N LEU A 21 12.65 47.67 21.50
CA LEU A 21 12.45 46.59 20.54
C LEU A 21 10.97 46.65 20.17
N SER A 22 10.65 47.55 19.25
CA SER A 22 9.36 47.66 18.57
C SER A 22 9.12 46.35 17.81
N SER A 23 8.67 45.35 18.57
CA SER A 23 8.37 44.02 18.09
C SER A 23 6.95 44.09 17.56
N THR A 24 6.81 44.26 16.25
CA THR A 24 5.52 44.14 15.59
C THR A 24 5.08 42.68 15.70
N ILE A 25 4.17 42.40 16.63
CA ILE A 25 3.48 41.10 16.70
C ILE A 25 2.46 41.11 15.56
N VAL A 26 2.88 40.62 14.39
CA VAL A 26 1.98 40.32 13.29
C VAL A 26 1.17 39.10 13.69
N ALA A 27 -0.16 39.20 13.72
CA ALA A 27 -1.02 38.03 13.86
C ALA A 27 -0.70 37.05 12.73
N VAL A 28 -0.04 35.95 13.07
CA VAL A 28 0.30 34.90 12.12
C VAL A 28 -1.00 34.34 11.54
N LYS A 29 -1.02 34.22 10.21
CA LYS A 29 -2.14 33.84 9.35
C LYS A 29 -2.62 32.42 9.67
N ALA A 30 -3.33 32.25 10.78
CA ALA A 30 -3.76 30.95 11.31
C ALA A 30 -4.56 30.09 10.31
N ALA A 31 -5.30 30.71 9.39
CA ALA A 31 -6.03 30.01 8.33
C ALA A 31 -5.10 29.37 7.28
N SER A 32 -3.96 30.01 6.97
CA SER A 32 -2.96 29.47 6.02
C SER A 32 -2.16 28.33 6.64
N GLU A 33 -1.90 28.40 7.95
CA GLU A 33 -1.20 27.35 8.68
C GLU A 33 -2.07 26.10 8.88
N ARG A 34 -3.38 26.25 9.04
CA ARG A 34 -4.32 25.11 9.11
C ARG A 34 -4.29 24.27 7.84
N GLY A 35 -4.40 24.90 6.67
CA GLY A 35 -4.36 24.18 5.38
C GLY A 35 -3.01 23.50 5.12
N ARG A 36 -1.91 24.12 5.56
CA ARG A 36 -0.58 23.49 5.55
C ARG A 36 -0.52 22.26 6.45
N ALA A 37 -0.99 22.36 7.68
CA ALA A 37 -0.99 21.26 8.63
C ALA A 37 -1.86 20.08 8.15
N GLU A 38 -2.95 20.36 7.43
CA GLU A 38 -3.76 19.35 6.74
C GLU A 38 -2.97 18.66 5.63
N SER A 39 -2.37 19.41 4.71
CA SER A 39 -1.60 18.84 3.61
C SER A 39 -0.40 18.01 4.08
N ILE A 40 0.29 18.42 5.15
CA ILE A 40 1.37 17.62 5.74
C ILE A 40 0.83 16.32 6.34
N ARG A 41 -0.32 16.35 7.00
CA ARG A 41 -0.98 15.14 7.51
C ARG A 41 -1.32 14.17 6.39
N ASP A 42 -1.85 14.68 5.28
CA ASP A 42 -2.23 13.86 4.13
C ASP A 42 -1.01 13.16 3.51
N VAL A 43 0.12 13.86 3.38
CA VAL A 43 1.40 13.28 2.93
C VAL A 43 1.85 12.16 3.86
N VAL A 44 1.82 12.41 5.18
CA VAL A 44 2.23 11.41 6.17
C VAL A 44 1.30 10.20 6.16
N ASP A 45 -0.01 10.38 6.01
CA ASP A 45 -0.96 9.29 5.90
C ASP A 45 -0.74 8.46 4.62
N ALA A 46 -0.57 9.11 3.47
CA ALA A 46 -0.26 8.44 2.22
C ALA A 46 1.04 7.63 2.29
N TYR A 47 2.08 8.19 2.91
CA TYR A 47 3.34 7.46 3.15
C TYR A 47 3.13 6.25 4.07
N ARG A 48 2.35 6.41 5.16
CA ARG A 48 2.04 5.29 6.08
C ARG A 48 1.27 4.17 5.37
N ARG A 49 0.33 4.51 4.48
CA ARG A 49 -0.41 3.54 3.67
C ARG A 49 0.52 2.78 2.74
N LEU A 50 1.35 3.50 1.98
CA LEU A 50 2.36 2.92 1.10
C LEU A 50 3.30 1.96 1.86
N TYR A 51 3.84 2.40 3.00
CA TYR A 51 4.68 1.58 3.86
C TYR A 51 3.95 0.29 4.29
N GLY A 52 2.69 0.42 4.74
CA GLY A 52 1.87 -0.72 5.12
C GLY A 52 1.57 -1.69 3.96
N SER A 53 1.40 -1.18 2.74
CA SER A 53 1.22 -1.99 1.53
C SER A 53 2.48 -2.79 1.20
N VAL A 54 3.64 -2.12 1.15
CA VAL A 54 4.95 -2.76 0.91
C VAL A 54 5.24 -3.80 1.99
N GLN A 55 4.99 -3.48 3.26
CA GLN A 55 5.16 -4.44 4.36
C GLN A 55 4.33 -5.69 4.12
N ARG A 56 3.01 -5.56 3.88
CA ARG A 56 2.13 -6.71 3.59
C ARG A 56 2.57 -7.49 2.36
N PHE A 57 3.11 -6.83 1.34
CA PHE A 57 3.65 -7.48 0.16
C PHE A 57 4.86 -8.36 0.52
N VAL A 58 5.81 -7.83 1.30
CA VAL A 58 6.94 -8.61 1.80
C VAL A 58 6.45 -9.84 2.59
N LEU A 59 5.43 -9.67 3.46
CA LEU A 59 4.83 -10.79 4.21
C LEU A 59 4.21 -11.85 3.32
N MET A 60 3.57 -11.44 2.23
CA MET A 60 2.97 -12.39 1.31
C MET A 60 4.04 -13.25 0.62
N LEU A 61 5.24 -12.70 0.37
CA LEU A 61 6.34 -13.42 -0.26
C LEU A 61 7.21 -14.22 0.71
N THR A 62 7.11 -13.94 2.01
CA THR A 62 7.78 -14.71 3.06
C THR A 62 6.71 -15.52 3.78
N ASP A 63 6.63 -16.83 3.57
CA ASP A 63 5.65 -17.74 4.22
C ASP A 63 5.70 -17.78 5.77
N ASP A 64 6.31 -16.79 6.42
CA ASP A 64 6.42 -16.60 7.85
C ASP A 64 5.62 -15.36 8.33
N PRO A 65 4.33 -15.54 8.65
CA PRO A 65 3.50 -14.48 9.23
C PRO A 65 3.91 -14.10 10.66
N LEU A 66 4.75 -14.92 11.34
CA LEU A 66 5.11 -14.74 12.75
C LEU A 66 6.37 -13.87 12.93
N ASN A 67 7.30 -13.87 11.97
CA ASN A 67 8.51 -13.05 12.05
C ASN A 67 8.26 -11.53 11.90
N PHE A 68 7.10 -11.13 11.37
CA PHE A 68 6.77 -9.71 11.16
C PHE A 68 5.56 -9.21 11.95
N ALA A 69 4.87 -10.05 12.73
CA ALA A 69 3.91 -9.56 13.73
C ALA A 69 4.62 -8.63 14.76
N SER A 70 5.93 -8.78 14.94
CA SER A 70 6.82 -7.86 15.68
C SER A 70 7.16 -6.55 14.92
N VAL A 71 7.02 -6.53 13.59
CA VAL A 71 7.38 -5.40 12.72
C VAL A 71 6.26 -4.36 12.64
N GLY A 72 5.06 -4.68 13.14
CA GLY A 72 3.96 -3.71 13.28
C GLY A 72 4.05 -2.78 14.49
N THR A 73 4.98 -3.04 15.43
CA THR A 73 5.06 -2.31 16.72
C THR A 73 6.40 -1.65 17.00
N SER A 74 7.45 -1.96 16.24
CA SER A 74 8.77 -1.35 16.40
C SER A 74 9.28 -0.89 15.04
N GLY A 75 9.59 0.41 14.92
CA GLY A 75 10.15 1.03 13.72
C GLY A 75 11.58 0.56 13.39
N SER A 76 11.79 -0.72 13.11
CA SER A 76 13.12 -1.28 12.82
C SER A 76 13.53 -1.17 11.36
N HIS A 77 12.57 -1.09 10.42
CA HIS A 77 12.88 -1.03 8.98
C HIS A 77 12.47 0.29 8.36
N SER A 78 13.40 0.93 7.63
CA SER A 78 13.04 2.05 6.75
C SER A 78 12.27 1.54 5.52
N LEU A 79 11.50 2.41 4.86
CA LEU A 79 10.84 2.05 3.60
C LEU A 79 11.88 1.57 2.57
N HIS A 80 13.01 2.26 2.48
CA HIS A 80 14.14 1.83 1.65
C HIS A 80 14.59 0.38 1.92
N GLN A 81 14.71 -0.01 3.20
CA GLN A 81 15.06 -1.37 3.57
C GLN A 81 13.97 -2.36 3.17
N LEU A 82 12.69 -2.04 3.40
CA LEU A 82 11.57 -2.89 2.97
C LEU A 82 11.54 -3.08 1.45
N LEU A 83 11.81 -2.04 0.67
CA LEU A 83 11.87 -2.10 -0.78
C LEU A 83 13.02 -2.99 -1.27
N SER A 84 14.17 -2.95 -0.60
CA SER A 84 15.29 -3.83 -0.90
C SER A 84 14.98 -5.30 -0.57
N ILE A 85 14.36 -5.56 0.59
CA ILE A 85 13.89 -6.89 0.96
C ILE A 85 12.85 -7.38 -0.07
N LEU A 86 11.91 -6.54 -0.48
CA LEU A 86 10.90 -6.87 -1.47
C LEU A 86 11.53 -7.27 -2.81
N ALA A 87 12.53 -6.53 -3.29
CA ALA A 87 13.24 -6.84 -4.52
C ALA A 87 13.94 -8.21 -4.47
N GLU A 88 14.61 -8.52 -3.35
CA GLU A 88 15.28 -9.80 -3.12
C GLU A 88 14.27 -10.96 -3.08
N ARG A 89 13.21 -10.82 -2.29
CA ARG A 89 12.18 -11.86 -2.13
C ARG A 89 11.40 -12.10 -3.41
N ALA A 90 11.04 -11.04 -4.14
CA ALA A 90 10.35 -11.19 -5.42
C ALA A 90 11.23 -11.89 -6.47
N SER A 91 12.54 -11.63 -6.45
CA SER A 91 13.49 -12.33 -7.32
C SER A 91 13.58 -13.82 -6.95
N ALA A 92 13.66 -14.14 -5.65
CA ALA A 92 13.70 -15.53 -5.16
C ALA A 92 12.40 -16.30 -5.44
N ALA A 93 11.25 -15.63 -5.35
CA ALA A 93 9.93 -16.21 -5.59
C ALA A 93 9.56 -16.34 -7.10
N ALA A 94 10.48 -16.01 -8.01
CA ALA A 94 10.24 -15.98 -9.45
C ALA A 94 8.95 -15.20 -9.83
N PHE A 95 8.81 -14.01 -9.23
CA PHE A 95 7.65 -13.14 -9.42
C PHE A 95 7.42 -12.84 -10.91
N ALA A 96 6.23 -13.15 -11.43
CA ALA A 96 5.98 -13.14 -12.88
C ALA A 96 6.19 -11.76 -13.52
N ARG A 97 5.79 -10.69 -12.82
CA ARG A 97 5.92 -9.30 -13.27
C ARG A 97 7.09 -8.58 -12.59
N LEU A 98 8.23 -9.27 -12.45
CA LEU A 98 9.39 -8.76 -11.70
C LEU A 98 9.92 -7.44 -12.26
N HIS A 99 9.85 -7.26 -13.58
CA HIS A 99 10.24 -6.01 -14.23
C HIS A 99 9.40 -4.82 -13.74
N ASP A 100 8.07 -4.95 -13.78
CA ASP A 100 7.14 -3.91 -13.34
C ASP A 100 7.30 -3.61 -11.85
N LEU A 101 7.53 -4.64 -11.03
CA LEU A 101 7.79 -4.49 -9.61
C LEU A 101 9.09 -3.72 -9.34
N LYS A 102 10.17 -4.00 -10.08
CA LYS A 102 11.43 -3.27 -9.95
C LYS A 102 11.27 -1.80 -10.34
N ALA A 103 10.51 -1.50 -11.39
CA ALA A 103 10.20 -0.12 -11.77
C ALA A 103 9.45 0.61 -10.64
N ALA A 104 8.40 0.00 -10.09
CA ALA A 104 7.64 0.56 -8.97
C ALA A 104 8.51 0.77 -7.70
N ILE A 105 9.47 -0.12 -7.45
CA ILE A 105 10.43 0.00 -6.34
C ILE A 105 11.34 1.21 -6.52
N GLU A 106 11.90 1.43 -7.72
CA GLU A 106 12.75 2.60 -7.97
C GLU A 106 11.95 3.91 -7.88
N GLU A 107 10.73 3.95 -8.43
CA GLU A 107 9.84 5.10 -8.28
C GLU A 107 9.52 5.40 -6.80
N ALA A 108 9.30 4.37 -6.00
CA ALA A 108 9.06 4.52 -4.57
C ALA A 108 10.28 5.03 -3.79
N ARG A 109 11.49 4.63 -4.17
CA ARG A 109 12.72 5.19 -3.59
C ARG A 109 12.88 6.67 -3.90
N CYS A 110 12.55 7.10 -5.12
CA CYS A 110 12.54 8.51 -5.49
C CYS A 110 11.47 9.29 -4.69
N ALA A 111 10.29 8.71 -4.46
CA ALA A 111 9.24 9.34 -3.67
C ALA A 111 9.59 9.45 -2.17
N GLU A 112 10.36 8.51 -1.61
CA GLU A 112 10.86 8.60 -0.24
C GLU A 112 11.77 9.83 -0.03
N GLN A 113 12.65 10.12 -1.00
CA GLN A 113 13.50 11.33 -0.96
C GLN A 113 12.66 12.62 -0.98
N LEU A 114 11.51 12.58 -1.64
CA LEU A 114 10.57 13.71 -1.69
C LEU A 114 9.90 13.97 -0.34
N ARG A 115 9.65 12.93 0.47
CA ARG A 115 9.16 13.07 1.85
C ARG A 115 10.16 13.84 2.71
N ASP A 116 11.44 13.51 2.63
CA ASP A 116 12.46 14.18 3.45
C ASP A 116 12.59 15.66 3.08
N ALA A 117 12.42 16.00 1.79
CA ALA A 117 12.43 17.38 1.30
C ALA A 117 11.22 18.21 1.75
N ILE A 118 10.08 17.59 2.09
CA ILE A 118 8.85 18.28 2.55
C ILE A 118 9.04 18.93 3.93
N PHE A 119 9.99 18.42 4.72
CA PHE A 119 10.36 19.01 6.00
C PHE A 119 11.27 20.24 5.87
N CYS A 120 11.71 20.60 4.65
CA CYS A 120 12.38 21.86 4.39
C CYS A 120 11.37 23.02 4.29
N ASP A 121 11.70 24.17 4.91
CA ASP A 121 10.82 25.35 4.97
C ASP A 121 10.34 25.82 3.58
N THR A 122 11.18 25.72 2.55
CA THR A 122 10.83 26.11 1.18
C THR A 122 9.69 25.27 0.59
N PHE A 123 9.73 23.95 0.79
CA PHE A 123 8.76 23.02 0.19
C PHE A 123 7.49 22.91 1.04
N SER A 124 7.63 23.07 2.35
CA SER A 124 6.52 23.02 3.30
C SER A 124 5.47 24.12 3.09
N ASN A 125 5.82 25.19 2.38
CA ASN A 125 4.94 26.32 2.07
C ASN A 125 4.20 26.18 0.73
N ASP A 126 4.54 25.20 -0.12
CA ASP A 126 3.88 24.98 -1.41
C ASP A 126 2.82 23.86 -1.31
N LEU A 127 1.57 24.25 -1.07
CA LEU A 127 0.43 23.32 -0.98
C LEU A 127 0.17 22.55 -2.28
N THR A 128 0.55 23.11 -3.44
CA THR A 128 0.36 22.41 -4.72
C THR A 128 1.41 21.33 -4.90
N ALA A 129 2.65 21.59 -4.50
CA ALA A 129 3.69 20.58 -4.44
C ALA A 129 3.29 19.45 -3.46
N LEU A 130 2.80 19.78 -2.26
CA LEU A 130 2.34 18.78 -1.28
C LEU A 130 1.24 17.87 -1.86
N ARG A 131 0.22 18.43 -2.50
CA ARG A 131 -0.85 17.64 -3.13
C ARG A 131 -0.34 16.71 -4.24
N LYS A 132 0.65 17.16 -5.02
CA LYS A 132 1.30 16.30 -6.03
C LYS A 132 2.03 15.13 -5.37
N VAL A 133 2.73 15.37 -4.25
CA VAL A 133 3.37 14.28 -3.50
C VAL A 133 2.35 13.26 -3.01
N VAL A 134 1.23 13.71 -2.44
CA VAL A 134 0.15 12.82 -2.00
C VAL A 134 -0.32 11.94 -3.15
N ALA A 135 -0.64 12.54 -4.31
CA ALA A 135 -1.11 11.80 -5.48
C ALA A 135 -0.09 10.77 -5.98
N GLU A 136 1.21 11.09 -5.97
CA GLU A 136 2.26 10.14 -6.34
C GLU A 136 2.39 8.98 -5.33
N LEU A 137 2.33 9.27 -4.02
CA LEU A 137 2.36 8.23 -2.98
C LEU A 137 1.14 7.30 -3.08
N GLU A 138 -0.05 7.84 -3.34
CA GLU A 138 -1.27 7.07 -3.54
C GLU A 138 -1.22 6.24 -4.83
N ARG A 139 -0.67 6.79 -5.93
CA ARG A 139 -0.44 6.05 -7.18
C ARG A 139 0.50 4.87 -6.96
N LEU A 140 1.59 5.08 -6.22
CA LEU A 140 2.54 4.02 -5.90
C LEU A 140 1.92 2.97 -4.98
N ASP A 141 1.15 3.37 -3.97
CA ASP A 141 0.43 2.45 -3.10
C ASP A 141 -0.51 1.55 -3.92
N ALA A 142 -1.31 2.14 -4.80
CA ALA A 142 -2.18 1.41 -5.72
C ALA A 142 -1.41 0.47 -6.66
N ALA A 143 -0.23 0.89 -7.14
CA ALA A 143 0.63 0.05 -7.97
C ALA A 143 1.14 -1.19 -7.22
N PHE A 144 1.63 -1.02 -5.98
CA PHE A 144 2.06 -2.16 -5.15
C PHE A 144 0.91 -3.09 -4.81
N VAL A 145 -0.26 -2.56 -4.45
CA VAL A 145 -1.46 -3.37 -4.20
C VAL A 145 -1.85 -4.14 -5.47
N GLY A 146 -1.89 -3.48 -6.63
CA GLY A 146 -2.23 -4.11 -7.90
C GLY A 146 -1.27 -5.22 -8.31
N LEU A 147 0.04 -5.01 -8.13
CA LEU A 147 1.06 -6.03 -8.39
C LEU A 147 0.94 -7.22 -7.42
N CYS A 148 0.72 -6.96 -6.14
CA CYS A 148 0.53 -7.98 -5.12
C CYS A 148 -0.69 -8.86 -5.41
N VAL A 149 -1.85 -8.24 -5.65
CA VAL A 149 -3.10 -8.94 -6.00
C VAL A 149 -2.94 -9.70 -7.32
N GLY A 150 -2.34 -9.07 -8.33
CA GLY A 150 -2.08 -9.72 -9.63
C GLY A 150 -1.27 -11.01 -9.47
N HIS A 151 -0.24 -10.98 -8.63
CA HIS A 151 0.57 -12.17 -8.34
C HIS A 151 -0.22 -13.29 -7.68
N VAL A 152 -1.01 -12.97 -6.65
CA VAL A 152 -1.85 -13.96 -5.95
C VAL A 152 -2.84 -14.60 -6.91
N LEU A 153 -3.49 -13.81 -7.77
CA LEU A 153 -4.41 -14.33 -8.78
C LEU A 153 -3.72 -15.24 -9.80
N GLU A 154 -2.53 -14.87 -10.27
CA GLU A 154 -1.74 -15.71 -11.18
C GLU A 154 -1.30 -17.03 -10.52
N GLN A 155 -0.90 -17.00 -9.25
CA GLN A 155 -0.59 -18.22 -8.48
C GLN A 155 -1.81 -19.14 -8.39
N HIS A 156 -2.98 -18.59 -8.04
CA HIS A 156 -4.22 -19.37 -7.99
C HIS A 156 -4.62 -19.95 -9.35
N ALA A 157 -4.46 -19.20 -10.44
CA ALA A 157 -4.72 -19.69 -11.79
C ALA A 157 -3.80 -20.86 -12.17
N ARG A 158 -2.50 -20.77 -11.83
CA ARG A 158 -1.55 -21.88 -12.01
C ARG A 158 -1.93 -23.11 -11.19
N ALA A 159 -2.29 -22.93 -9.92
CA ALA A 159 -2.71 -24.02 -9.05
C ALA A 159 -3.99 -24.71 -9.54
N ALA A 160 -4.98 -23.94 -10.02
CA ALA A 160 -6.21 -24.46 -10.63
C ALA A 160 -5.92 -25.26 -11.91
N SER A 161 -4.99 -24.79 -12.75
CA SER A 161 -4.58 -25.51 -13.96
C SER A 161 -3.84 -26.83 -13.67
N ALA A 162 -3.08 -26.89 -12.57
CA ALA A 162 -2.35 -28.09 -12.15
C ALA A 162 -3.27 -29.15 -11.51
N THR A 163 -4.39 -28.72 -10.93
CA THR A 163 -5.38 -29.61 -10.29
C THR A 163 -6.51 -30.03 -11.22
N SER A 164 -6.65 -29.42 -12.41
CA SER A 164 -7.52 -29.95 -13.46
C SER A 164 -6.87 -31.20 -14.04
N PRO A 165 -7.35 -32.42 -13.75
CA PRO A 165 -6.79 -33.60 -14.36
C PRO A 165 -7.01 -33.48 -15.87
N VAL A 166 -5.93 -33.66 -16.64
CA VAL A 166 -6.03 -34.07 -18.03
C VAL A 166 -7.03 -35.22 -18.06
N ALA A 167 -8.20 -34.99 -18.65
CA ALA A 167 -9.07 -36.06 -19.09
C ALA A 167 -8.23 -36.90 -20.06
N GLY A 168 -7.64 -37.98 -19.53
CA GLY A 168 -6.84 -38.90 -20.29
C GLY A 168 -7.60 -39.35 -21.54
N PRO A 169 -6.89 -39.71 -22.63
CA PRO A 169 -7.54 -40.10 -23.87
C PRO A 169 -8.51 -41.24 -23.56
N ARG A 170 -9.81 -40.99 -23.78
CA ARG A 170 -10.83 -42.03 -23.79
C ARG A 170 -10.31 -43.16 -24.69
N PRO A 171 -10.20 -44.42 -24.21
CA PRO A 171 -9.84 -45.50 -25.10
C PRO A 171 -10.93 -45.56 -26.18
N ALA A 172 -10.49 -45.42 -27.42
CA ALA A 172 -11.31 -45.60 -28.60
C ALA A 172 -11.91 -47.02 -28.53
N VAL A 173 -13.18 -47.12 -28.18
CA VAL A 173 -13.96 -48.33 -28.44
C VAL A 173 -14.13 -48.39 -29.95
N ALA A 174 -13.15 -49.01 -30.61
CA ALA A 174 -13.30 -49.52 -31.95
C ALA A 174 -14.44 -50.54 -31.94
N ARG A 175 -15.60 -50.16 -32.46
CA ARG A 175 -16.68 -51.09 -32.79
C ARG A 175 -17.11 -50.88 -34.22
N SER A 176 -16.57 -51.73 -35.09
CA SER A 176 -17.27 -52.42 -36.18
C SER A 176 -16.24 -53.21 -37.01
N PRO A 177 -16.64 -54.26 -37.78
CA PRO A 177 -17.99 -54.53 -38.27
C PRO A 177 -18.43 -56.02 -38.23
N ALA A 178 -19.63 -56.25 -38.78
CA ALA A 178 -20.10 -57.45 -39.47
C ALA A 178 -21.10 -58.37 -38.75
N GLY A 179 -22.35 -58.28 -39.23
CA GLY A 179 -23.02 -59.42 -39.86
C GLY A 179 -23.44 -60.56 -38.96
N GLY A 180 -24.71 -60.55 -38.53
CA GLY A 180 -25.33 -61.69 -37.87
C GLY A 180 -26.85 -61.56 -37.86
N THR A 181 -27.47 -62.01 -38.93
CA THR A 181 -28.92 -62.17 -39.11
C THR A 181 -29.59 -62.97 -37.98
N ALA A 182 -30.84 -62.59 -37.69
CA ALA A 182 -31.80 -63.16 -36.74
C ALA A 182 -31.97 -64.70 -36.84
N PRO A 183 -32.62 -65.41 -35.88
CA PRO A 183 -34.03 -65.22 -35.47
C PRO A 183 -34.20 -65.30 -33.92
N ARG A 184 -35.34 -65.18 -33.22
CA ARG A 184 -36.64 -65.84 -33.42
C ARG A 184 -37.63 -65.39 -32.30
N ARG A 185 -38.84 -65.01 -32.74
CA ARG A 185 -40.19 -65.02 -32.12
C ARG A 185 -40.42 -65.29 -30.60
N LYS A 186 -41.12 -64.31 -29.98
CA LYS A 186 -42.41 -64.35 -29.23
C LYS A 186 -42.84 -65.61 -28.45
N ALA A 187 -43.12 -65.45 -27.16
CA ALA A 187 -44.44 -65.56 -26.47
C ALA A 187 -44.22 -65.55 -24.95
N ARG A 188 -44.70 -64.53 -24.22
CA ARG A 188 -45.99 -64.46 -23.47
C ARG A 188 -45.99 -65.32 -22.20
N VAL A 189 -46.18 -64.71 -21.02
CA VAL A 189 -47.27 -64.90 -20.02
C VAL A 189 -46.56 -64.70 -18.65
N ALA A 190 -47.03 -64.02 -17.60
CA ALA A 190 -48.25 -63.33 -17.24
C ALA A 190 -47.90 -62.30 -16.14
N GLU A 191 -48.59 -61.17 -16.17
CA GLU A 191 -48.91 -60.37 -14.97
C GLU A 191 -49.95 -61.15 -14.13
N PRO A 192 -50.08 -60.96 -12.81
CA PRO A 192 -50.86 -59.78 -12.39
C PRO A 192 -50.43 -59.12 -11.06
N ALA A 193 -50.69 -57.81 -11.00
CA ALA A 193 -51.48 -57.10 -9.98
C ALA A 193 -50.98 -56.86 -8.52
N LEU A 194 -51.04 -55.55 -8.18
CA LEU A 194 -51.70 -54.91 -7.00
C LEU A 194 -51.11 -55.25 -5.60
N THR A 195 -50.77 -54.33 -4.69
CA THR A 195 -51.17 -52.92 -4.41
C THR A 195 -50.27 -52.36 -3.28
N PRO A 196 -50.34 -51.04 -2.97
CA PRO A 196 -49.50 -50.33 -2.01
C PRO A 196 -50.10 -50.32 -0.59
N SER A 197 -49.31 -50.00 0.45
CA SER A 197 -49.82 -49.32 1.64
C SER A 197 -48.70 -48.75 2.51
N ASN A 198 -48.98 -47.57 3.06
CA ASN A 198 -48.18 -46.74 3.95
C ASN A 198 -47.81 -47.40 5.28
N ASP A 199 -46.67 -46.96 5.83
CA ASP A 199 -46.54 -46.50 7.22
C ASP A 199 -45.68 -45.22 7.23
#